data_AF-A0A073IR24-F1
#
_entry.id   AF-A0A073IR24-F1
#
_cell.length_a   1.000
_cell.length_b   1.000
_cell.length_c   1.000
_cell.angle_alpha   90.00
_cell.angle_beta   90.00
_cell.angle_gamma   90.00
#
_symmetry.space_group_name_H-M   'P 1'
#
loop_
_entity.id
_entity.type
_entity.pdbx_description
1 polymer ?
#
loop_
_entity_poly.entity_id
_entity_poly.type
_entity_poly.pdbx_seq_one_letter_code
_entity_poly.pdbx_strand_id
1 'polypeptide(L)'
;MRGRAGFTLIEIMIVAGLAGVIASAELAPLVFTVGSLDEAQSRWGVRRSPAAAVERIYSDARRVVANPSFPSFKVIHKSGLSRENDDRLVIWSGAPKFEGKGTGVVVYKIAGGGPFESEKRGLYRWTIVGEASHGAASGDSSSGGAKSPMDVDTDALDAKDAKLTLAGAEGVRFQIYGGEKWEDDYAGALPTALRTKIFTSRGTYSHTGRFPNAAKK
;
A
#
# COMPACT_ATOMS: atom_id res chain seq x y z
N MET A 1 -5.71 -21.20 -70.12
CA MET A 1 -6.24 -20.15 -69.22
C MET A 1 -6.32 -20.71 -67.81
N ARG A 2 -5.53 -20.19 -66.86
CA ARG A 2 -5.52 -20.66 -65.46
C ARG A 2 -6.74 -20.08 -64.73
N GLY A 3 -7.70 -20.92 -64.37
CA GLY A 3 -8.85 -20.53 -63.55
C GLY A 3 -8.39 -20.12 -62.16
N ARG A 4 -8.63 -18.86 -61.77
CA ARG A 4 -8.51 -18.43 -60.38
C ARG A 4 -9.65 -19.08 -59.59
N ALA A 5 -9.33 -20.07 -58.76
CA ALA A 5 -10.27 -20.61 -57.78
C ALA A 5 -10.48 -19.55 -56.70
N GLY A 6 -11.71 -19.03 -56.58
CA GLY A 6 -12.10 -18.15 -55.49
C GLY A 6 -12.35 -18.95 -54.22
N PHE A 7 -11.89 -18.44 -53.08
CA PHE A 7 -12.13 -19.03 -51.77
C PHE A 7 -13.63 -19.07 -51.46
N THR A 8 -14.12 -20.20 -50.96
CA THR A 8 -15.51 -20.35 -50.53
C THR A 8 -15.72 -19.72 -49.15
N LEU A 9 -16.94 -19.25 -48.84
CA LEU A 9 -17.28 -18.67 -47.53
C LEU A 9 -16.95 -19.63 -46.37
N ILE A 10 -17.15 -20.93 -46.59
CA ILE A 10 -16.84 -22.00 -45.63
C ILE A 10 -15.34 -22.06 -45.35
N GLU A 11 -14.47 -21.99 -46.37
CA GLU A 11 -13.02 -21.98 -46.15
C GLU A 11 -12.57 -20.73 -45.37
N ILE A 12 -13.17 -19.57 -45.63
CA ILE A 12 -12.86 -18.35 -44.87
C ILE A 12 -13.25 -18.52 -43.39
N MET A 13 -14.41 -19.11 -43.11
CA MET A 13 -14.85 -19.40 -41.74
C MET A 13 -13.94 -20.42 -41.04
N ILE A 14 -13.49 -21.46 -41.74
CA ILE A 14 -12.55 -22.45 -41.21
C ILE A 14 -11.21 -21.80 -40.88
N VAL A 15 -10.67 -20.98 -41.77
CA VAL A 15 -9.39 -20.28 -41.55
C VAL A 15 -9.50 -19.28 -40.40
N ALA A 16 -10.59 -18.52 -40.31
CA ALA A 16 -10.82 -17.59 -39.21
C ALA A 16 -10.97 -18.31 -37.86
N GLY A 17 -11.70 -19.43 -37.83
CA GLY A 17 -11.84 -20.26 -36.64
C GLY A 17 -10.50 -20.88 -36.20
N LEU A 18 -9.72 -21.38 -37.15
CA LEU A 18 -8.40 -21.96 -36.89
C LEU A 18 -7.43 -20.89 -36.36
N ALA A 19 -7.43 -19.69 -36.95
CA ALA A 19 -6.62 -18.57 -36.47
C ALA A 19 -7.00 -18.15 -35.03
N GLY A 20 -8.30 -18.15 -34.70
CA GLY A 20 -8.77 -17.87 -33.34
C GLY A 20 -8.31 -18.92 -32.31
N VAL A 21 -8.31 -20.20 -32.68
CA VAL A 21 -7.81 -21.29 -31.83
C VAL A 21 -6.30 -21.19 -31.63
N ILE A 22 -5.53 -20.92 -32.70
CA ILE A 22 -4.07 -20.76 -32.63
C ILE A 22 -3.71 -19.56 -31.75
N ALA A 23 -4.35 -18.40 -31.95
CA ALA A 23 -4.13 -17.21 -31.13
C ALA A 23 -4.46 -17.45 -29.65
N SER A 24 -5.52 -18.21 -29.35
CA SER A 24 -5.89 -18.56 -27.97
C SER A 24 -4.87 -19.50 -27.33
N ALA A 25 -4.34 -20.46 -28.09
CA ALA A 25 -3.33 -21.41 -27.63
C ALA A 25 -1.98 -20.75 -27.34
N GLU A 26 -1.63 -19.67 -28.07
CA GLU A 26 -0.40 -18.92 -27.83
C GLU A 26 -0.50 -17.98 -26.62
N LEU A 27 -1.69 -17.41 -26.35
CA LEU A 27 -1.90 -16.50 -25.22
C LEU A 27 -2.10 -17.23 -23.89
N ALA A 28 -2.62 -18.45 -23.90
CA ALA A 28 -2.91 -19.22 -22.69
C ALA A 28 -1.67 -19.46 -21.79
N PRO A 29 -0.49 -19.85 -22.31
CA PRO A 29 0.73 -19.99 -21.51
C PRO A 29 1.15 -18.67 -20.85
N LEU A 30 0.96 -17.53 -21.52
CA LEU A 30 1.36 -16.22 -21.01
C LEU A 30 0.43 -15.77 -19.88
N VAL A 31 -0.89 -15.94 -20.04
CA VAL A 31 -1.88 -15.67 -19.00
C VAL A 31 -1.67 -16.59 -17.79
N PHE A 32 -1.42 -17.88 -18.02
CA PHE A 32 -1.11 -18.84 -16.97
C PHE A 32 0.20 -18.51 -16.25
N THR A 33 1.23 -18.05 -16.97
CA THR A 33 2.51 -17.64 -16.39
C THR A 33 2.34 -16.39 -15.51
N VAL A 34 1.59 -15.39 -15.98
CA VAL A 34 1.27 -14.18 -15.18
C VAL A 34 0.46 -14.55 -13.92
N GLY A 35 -0.55 -15.40 -14.07
CA GLY A 35 -1.35 -15.88 -12.93
C GLY A 35 -0.53 -16.69 -11.92
N SER A 36 0.35 -17.57 -12.40
CA SER A 36 1.21 -18.39 -11.54
C SER A 36 2.32 -17.60 -10.85
N LEU A 37 2.84 -16.53 -11.47
CA LEU A 37 3.75 -15.59 -10.79
C LEU A 37 3.03 -14.80 -9.70
N ASP A 38 1.83 -14.29 -9.97
CA ASP A 38 1.03 -13.59 -8.96
C ASP A 38 0.67 -14.53 -7.80
N GLU A 39 0.31 -15.77 -8.10
CA GLU A 39 -0.03 -16.78 -7.10
C GLU A 39 1.19 -17.28 -6.32
N ALA A 40 2.37 -17.44 -6.96
CA ALA A 40 3.62 -17.79 -6.28
C ALA A 40 4.14 -16.64 -5.39
N GLN A 41 4.04 -15.39 -5.85
CA GLN A 41 4.36 -14.20 -5.05
C GLN A 41 3.41 -14.06 -3.85
N SER A 42 2.12 -14.39 -4.04
CA SER A 42 1.09 -14.41 -3.00
C SER A 42 1.31 -15.55 -1.99
N ARG A 43 1.73 -16.75 -2.45
CA ARG A 43 1.91 -17.94 -1.60
C ARG A 43 3.24 -17.99 -0.85
N TRP A 44 4.35 -17.43 -1.37
CA TRP A 44 5.68 -17.73 -0.80
C TRP A 44 6.59 -16.54 -0.41
N GLY A 45 6.58 -15.38 -1.09
CA GLY A 45 7.70 -14.42 -0.94
C GLY A 45 7.35 -13.03 -0.38
N VAL A 46 6.38 -12.35 -0.98
CA VAL A 46 6.26 -10.89 -0.81
C VAL A 46 5.54 -10.52 0.47
N ARG A 47 4.48 -11.26 0.83
CA ARG A 47 3.64 -11.01 2.02
C ARG A 47 4.19 -11.62 3.31
N ARG A 48 5.36 -12.26 3.27
CA ARG A 48 6.04 -12.83 4.45
C ARG A 48 7.45 -12.27 4.67
N SER A 49 7.94 -11.39 3.80
CA SER A 49 9.27 -10.81 3.90
C SER A 49 9.22 -9.43 4.58
N PRO A 50 9.79 -9.28 5.79
CA PRO A 50 9.89 -7.97 6.44
C PRO A 50 10.67 -6.95 5.59
N ALA A 51 11.68 -7.41 4.84
CA ALA A 51 12.45 -6.55 3.95
C ALA A 51 11.60 -6.00 2.79
N ALA A 52 10.75 -6.83 2.19
CA ALA A 52 9.84 -6.38 1.12
C ALA A 52 8.78 -5.40 1.65
N ALA A 53 8.25 -5.65 2.84
CA ALA A 53 7.31 -4.74 3.51
C ALA A 53 7.94 -3.38 3.82
N VAL A 54 9.16 -3.38 4.33
CA VAL A 54 9.95 -2.16 4.54
C VAL A 54 10.21 -1.44 3.22
N GLU A 55 10.68 -2.13 2.18
CA GLU A 55 10.92 -1.46 0.89
C GLU A 55 9.64 -0.82 0.34
N ARG A 56 8.47 -1.45 0.53
CA ARG A 56 7.18 -0.84 0.17
C ARG A 56 6.90 0.46 0.93
N ILE A 57 7.14 0.48 2.25
CA ILE A 57 6.99 1.68 3.09
C ILE A 57 7.91 2.80 2.58
N TYR A 58 9.19 2.51 2.36
CA TYR A 58 10.16 3.53 1.93
C TYR A 58 9.88 3.99 0.49
N SER A 59 9.37 3.10 -0.36
CA SER A 59 8.90 3.43 -1.70
C SER A 59 7.71 4.41 -1.67
N ASP A 60 6.75 4.25 -0.75
CA ASP A 60 5.66 5.22 -0.56
C ASP A 60 6.16 6.55 0.03
N ALA A 61 7.08 6.49 1.01
CA ALA A 61 7.67 7.67 1.64
C ALA A 61 8.50 8.50 0.65
N ARG A 62 9.28 7.86 -0.22
CA ARG A 62 10.04 8.56 -1.29
C ARG A 62 9.14 9.28 -2.30
N ARG A 63 7.84 8.93 -2.35
CA ARG A 63 6.83 9.55 -3.22
C ARG A 63 5.92 10.51 -2.47
N VAL A 64 6.33 10.98 -1.29
CA VAL A 64 5.67 12.07 -0.60
C VAL A 64 5.50 13.26 -1.55
N VAL A 65 4.32 13.84 -1.54
CA VAL A 65 4.02 15.09 -2.23
C VAL A 65 4.08 16.19 -1.18
N ALA A 66 4.94 17.19 -1.33
CA ALA A 66 4.97 18.30 -0.38
C ALA A 66 3.66 19.10 -0.49
N ASN A 67 3.11 19.52 0.66
CA ASN A 67 1.97 20.42 0.73
C ASN A 67 2.24 21.53 1.77
N PRO A 68 2.09 22.82 1.42
CA PRO A 68 2.33 23.91 2.37
C PRO A 68 1.21 24.07 3.41
N SER A 69 0.03 23.50 3.19
CA SER A 69 -1.15 23.69 4.03
C SER A 69 -1.29 22.65 5.14
N PHE A 70 -0.56 21.53 5.07
CA PHE A 70 -0.63 20.45 6.05
C PHE A 70 0.64 19.57 6.02
N PRO A 71 0.97 18.88 7.14
CA PRO A 71 2.11 17.97 7.19
C PRO A 71 1.97 16.87 6.15
N SER A 72 3.03 16.54 5.40
CA SER A 72 2.96 15.47 4.38
C SER A 72 3.38 14.10 4.93
N PHE A 73 3.91 14.06 6.15
CA PHE A 73 4.39 12.87 6.83
C PHE A 73 4.07 12.95 8.33
N LYS A 74 3.52 11.87 8.89
CA LYS A 74 3.17 11.79 10.31
C LYS A 74 3.43 10.40 10.88
N VAL A 75 4.07 10.34 12.04
CA VAL A 75 4.18 9.15 12.87
C VAL A 75 3.41 9.39 14.16
N ILE A 76 2.58 8.44 14.54
CA ILE A 76 1.83 8.45 15.79
C ILE A 76 2.30 7.24 16.59
N HIS A 77 3.00 7.50 17.68
CA HIS A 77 3.40 6.44 18.60
C HIS A 77 2.17 5.93 19.34
N LYS A 78 1.95 4.62 19.29
CA LYS A 78 0.87 3.97 20.04
C LYS A 78 1.49 2.82 20.83
N SER A 79 1.43 2.96 22.14
CA SER A 79 1.70 1.90 23.10
C SER A 79 0.50 1.77 24.03
N GLY A 80 0.03 0.54 24.25
CA GLY A 80 -1.10 0.27 25.13
C GLY A 80 -0.94 -1.08 25.84
N LEU A 81 -1.80 -1.31 26.84
CA LEU A 81 -1.74 -2.51 27.71
C LEU A 81 -1.77 -3.85 26.94
N SER A 82 -2.38 -3.90 25.75
CA SER A 82 -2.53 -5.12 24.94
C SER A 82 -1.66 -5.15 23.68
N ARG A 83 -1.07 -4.03 23.26
CA ARG A 83 -0.26 -3.93 22.04
C ARG A 83 0.95 -3.04 22.30
N GLU A 84 2.09 -3.68 22.44
CA GLU A 84 3.38 -3.02 22.49
C GLU A 84 3.88 -2.79 21.05
N ASN A 85 4.37 -1.59 20.74
CA ASN A 85 4.85 -1.20 19.40
C ASN A 85 3.74 -1.29 18.32
N ASP A 86 2.72 -0.43 18.39
CA ASP A 86 1.62 -0.38 17.42
C ASP A 86 1.58 0.95 16.66
N ASP A 87 2.74 1.48 16.28
CA ASP A 87 2.85 2.80 15.69
C ASP A 87 2.05 2.92 14.39
N ARG A 88 1.55 4.13 14.13
CA ARG A 88 0.87 4.49 12.88
C ARG A 88 1.79 5.36 12.05
N LEU A 89 1.92 5.03 10.78
CA LEU A 89 2.61 5.88 9.80
C LEU A 89 1.60 6.38 8.78
N VAL A 90 1.49 7.70 8.63
CA VAL A 90 0.54 8.38 7.73
C VAL A 90 1.34 9.25 6.76
N ILE A 91 1.10 9.07 5.46
CA ILE A 91 1.90 9.69 4.40
C ILE A 91 0.96 10.27 3.34
N TRP A 92 1.07 11.56 3.06
CA TRP A 92 0.49 12.15 1.86
C TRP A 92 1.39 11.82 0.67
N SER A 93 0.97 10.88 -0.17
CA SER A 93 1.83 10.26 -1.18
C SER A 93 1.19 10.24 -2.56
N GLY A 94 2.03 10.43 -3.58
CA GLY A 94 1.69 10.18 -4.97
C GLY A 94 1.78 8.70 -5.35
N ALA A 95 2.23 7.82 -4.44
CA ALA A 95 2.38 6.39 -4.72
C ALA A 95 1.10 5.68 -5.20
N PRO A 96 -0.13 6.03 -4.74
CA PRO A 96 -1.35 5.45 -5.28
C PRO A 96 -1.55 5.66 -6.79
N LYS A 97 -0.88 6.65 -7.42
CA LYS A 97 -0.89 6.83 -8.89
C LYS A 97 -0.40 5.62 -9.66
N PHE A 98 0.56 4.88 -9.10
CA PHE A 98 1.07 3.65 -9.69
C PHE A 98 0.13 2.45 -9.47
N GLU A 99 -0.97 2.65 -8.74
CA GLU A 99 -2.05 1.69 -8.52
C GLU A 99 -3.35 2.14 -9.24
N GLY A 100 -3.25 3.10 -10.18
CA GLY A 100 -4.39 3.64 -10.93
C GLY A 100 -5.27 4.63 -10.16
N LYS A 101 -4.79 5.14 -9.02
CA LYS A 101 -5.55 6.05 -8.13
C LYS A 101 -4.98 7.47 -8.10
N GLY A 102 -5.76 8.45 -7.62
CA GLY A 102 -5.26 9.81 -7.38
C GLY A 102 -4.23 9.89 -6.25
N THR A 103 -3.55 11.04 -6.08
CA THR A 103 -2.76 11.31 -4.87
C THR A 103 -3.65 11.12 -3.64
N GLY A 104 -3.12 10.51 -2.59
CA GLY A 104 -3.91 10.19 -1.41
C GLY A 104 -3.06 9.95 -0.17
N VAL A 105 -3.75 9.66 0.93
CA VAL A 105 -3.13 9.30 2.20
C VAL A 105 -2.88 7.80 2.20
N VAL A 106 -1.64 7.43 2.49
CA VAL A 106 -1.24 6.05 2.75
C VAL A 106 -1.02 5.88 4.25
N VAL A 107 -1.66 4.87 4.83
CA VAL A 107 -1.52 4.56 6.25
C VAL A 107 -0.95 3.16 6.41
N TYR A 108 0.02 3.00 7.31
CA TYR A 108 0.55 1.72 7.75
C TYR A 108 0.26 1.51 9.23
N LYS A 109 -0.29 0.34 9.57
CA LYS A 109 -0.48 -0.11 10.95
C LYS A 109 -0.63 -1.64 11.07
N ILE A 110 -0.48 -2.17 12.30
CA ILE A 110 -0.87 -3.56 12.59
C ILE A 110 -2.39 -3.64 12.73
N ALA A 111 -2.98 -4.64 12.09
CA ALA A 111 -4.40 -4.98 12.21
C ALA A 111 -4.61 -6.48 11.96
N GLY A 112 -5.84 -6.96 12.12
CA GLY A 112 -6.18 -8.37 11.96
C GLY A 112 -5.89 -9.19 13.22
N GLY A 113 -6.54 -10.36 13.30
CA GLY A 113 -6.38 -11.33 14.38
C GLY A 113 -6.98 -10.93 15.73
N GLY A 114 -7.85 -9.91 15.77
CA GLY A 114 -8.75 -9.71 16.89
C GLY A 114 -9.86 -10.78 16.94
N PRO A 115 -10.52 -10.98 18.10
CA PRO A 115 -11.57 -11.99 18.26
C PRO A 115 -12.78 -11.79 17.33
N PHE A 116 -12.94 -10.58 16.77
CA PHE A 116 -14.01 -10.21 15.85
C PHE A 116 -13.50 -9.90 14.43
N GLU A 117 -12.21 -10.07 14.15
CA GLU A 117 -11.62 -9.79 12.84
C GLU A 117 -11.35 -11.10 12.10
N SER A 118 -11.94 -11.29 10.92
CA SER A 118 -11.64 -12.43 10.04
C SER A 118 -10.28 -12.31 9.34
N GLU A 119 -9.74 -11.09 9.30
CA GLU A 119 -8.49 -10.76 8.64
C GLU A 119 -7.27 -11.29 9.39
N LYS A 120 -6.26 -11.73 8.63
CA LYS A 120 -5.02 -12.28 9.21
C LYS A 120 -4.24 -11.19 9.92
N ARG A 121 -3.79 -11.45 11.15
CA ARG A 121 -2.90 -10.52 11.85
C ARG A 121 -1.67 -10.18 11.01
N GLY A 122 -1.36 -8.89 10.89
CA GLY A 122 -0.18 -8.43 10.17
C GLY A 122 -0.08 -6.92 10.01
N LEU A 123 0.90 -6.48 9.22
CA LEU A 123 1.07 -5.10 8.80
C LEU A 123 0.24 -4.85 7.54
N TYR A 124 -0.62 -3.86 7.61
CA TYR A 124 -1.55 -3.48 6.55
C TYR A 124 -1.22 -2.09 6.00
N ARG A 125 -1.61 -1.88 4.75
CA ARG A 125 -1.49 -0.60 4.03
C ARG A 125 -2.88 -0.15 3.55
N TRP A 126 -3.36 0.97 4.07
CA TRP A 126 -4.55 1.65 3.57
C TRP A 126 -4.16 2.70 2.52
N THR A 127 -5.09 2.98 1.61
CA THR A 127 -4.92 4.04 0.60
C THR A 127 -6.23 4.77 0.46
N ILE A 128 -6.25 5.99 0.99
CA ILE A 128 -7.43 6.86 1.09
C ILE A 128 -7.25 7.96 0.06
N VAL A 129 -8.14 7.99 -0.93
CA VAL A 129 -8.03 8.85 -2.10
C VAL A 129 -9.31 9.68 -2.18
N GLY A 130 -9.18 10.98 -2.42
CA GLY A 130 -10.31 11.79 -2.88
C GLY A 130 -11.14 12.50 -1.81
N GLU A 131 -10.92 12.32 -0.51
CA GLU A 131 -11.65 13.09 0.50
C GLU A 131 -10.72 13.65 1.59
N ALA A 132 -10.85 14.96 1.83
CA ALA A 132 -10.49 15.52 3.12
C ALA A 132 -11.36 14.80 4.16
N SER A 133 -10.78 13.82 4.85
CA SER A 133 -11.27 13.32 6.12
C SER A 133 -12.71 12.75 6.04
N HIS A 134 -12.87 11.48 5.69
CA HIS A 134 -14.07 10.74 6.08
C HIS A 134 -14.20 10.77 7.62
N GLY A 135 -15.03 11.72 8.06
CA GLY A 135 -15.32 12.04 9.44
C GLY A 135 -16.44 13.08 9.47
N ALA A 136 -17.50 12.82 8.69
CA ALA A 136 -18.75 13.55 8.70
C ALA A 136 -19.89 12.66 8.14
N ALA A 137 -20.25 11.63 8.89
CA ALA A 137 -21.62 11.12 8.84
C ALA A 137 -22.32 11.55 10.13
N SER A 138 -23.48 12.18 9.94
CA SER A 138 -24.48 12.63 10.92
C SER A 138 -24.13 13.79 11.87
N GLY A 139 -24.65 14.97 11.51
CA GLY A 139 -25.36 15.86 12.44
C GLY A 139 -24.54 16.70 13.41
N ASP A 140 -23.87 17.75 12.91
CA ASP A 140 -24.00 19.09 13.48
C ASP A 140 -23.16 20.08 12.66
N SER A 141 -23.83 21.02 12.00
CA SER A 141 -23.18 22.13 11.31
C SER A 141 -22.88 23.24 12.32
N SER A 142 -21.86 23.04 13.14
CA SER A 142 -21.31 24.10 14.01
C SER A 142 -19.77 24.10 13.94
N SER A 143 -19.24 25.12 13.25
CA SER A 143 -17.84 25.56 13.22
C SER A 143 -16.74 24.48 13.33
N GLY A 144 -16.27 23.97 12.18
CA GLY A 144 -15.04 23.17 12.14
C GLY A 144 -14.31 23.46 10.83
N GLY A 145 -13.12 24.05 10.90
CA GLY A 145 -12.27 24.27 9.72
C GLY A 145 -12.06 22.96 8.95
N ALA A 146 -11.86 23.07 7.63
CA ALA A 146 -11.61 21.91 6.78
C ALA A 146 -10.51 21.02 7.39
N LYS A 147 -10.89 19.81 7.83
CA LYS A 147 -9.94 18.85 8.43
C LYS A 147 -8.88 18.51 7.39
N SER A 148 -7.62 18.41 7.82
CA SER A 148 -6.56 18.00 6.91
C SER A 148 -6.84 16.57 6.43
N PRO A 149 -6.52 16.23 5.16
CA PRO A 149 -6.51 14.83 4.73
C PRO A 149 -5.68 13.95 5.67
N MET A 150 -4.69 14.51 6.35
CA MET A 150 -3.78 13.81 7.26
C MET A 150 -4.35 13.58 8.67
N ASP A 151 -5.53 14.12 8.97
CA ASP A 151 -6.28 13.89 10.21
C ASP A 151 -7.17 12.64 10.12
N VAL A 152 -6.68 11.60 9.44
CA VAL A 152 -7.35 10.30 9.36
C VAL A 152 -7.44 9.70 10.77
N ASP A 153 -8.64 9.27 11.15
CA ASP A 153 -8.81 8.42 12.33
C ASP A 153 -8.24 7.03 12.03
N THR A 154 -6.97 6.83 12.42
CA THR A 154 -6.26 5.57 12.16
C THR A 154 -6.80 4.40 12.98
N ASP A 155 -7.53 4.68 14.06
CA ASP A 155 -8.07 3.65 14.95
C ASP A 155 -9.38 3.08 14.37
N ALA A 156 -10.16 3.90 13.66
CA ALA A 156 -11.36 3.49 12.93
C ALA A 156 -11.11 2.73 11.61
N LEU A 157 -9.86 2.62 11.16
CA LEU A 157 -9.52 1.91 9.91
C LEU A 157 -9.69 0.39 10.03
N ASP A 158 -10.58 -0.19 9.23
CA ASP A 158 -10.85 -1.62 9.16
C ASP A 158 -9.84 -2.35 8.25
N ALA A 159 -9.33 -3.49 8.70
CA ALA A 159 -8.35 -4.30 7.97
C ALA A 159 -8.87 -4.80 6.61
N LYS A 160 -10.18 -4.99 6.47
CA LYS A 160 -10.81 -5.47 5.23
C LYS A 160 -10.63 -4.50 4.06
N ASP A 161 -10.48 -3.20 4.35
CA ASP A 161 -10.34 -2.14 3.36
C ASP A 161 -8.86 -1.87 3.00
N ALA A 162 -7.94 -2.67 3.54
CA ALA A 162 -6.51 -2.52 3.34
C ALA A 162 -5.84 -3.69 2.63
N LYS A 163 -4.65 -3.40 2.10
CA LYS A 163 -3.76 -4.41 1.55
C LYS A 163 -2.85 -4.96 2.65
N LEU A 164 -2.98 -6.24 2.96
CA LEU A 164 -2.02 -6.96 3.80
C LEU A 164 -0.63 -6.93 3.15
N THR A 165 0.31 -6.25 3.80
CA THR A 165 1.69 -6.05 3.33
C THR A 165 2.63 -7.09 3.95
N LEU A 166 2.44 -7.45 5.22
CA LEU A 166 3.20 -8.49 5.90
C LEU A 166 2.31 -9.28 6.86
N ALA A 167 2.09 -10.57 6.57
CA ALA A 167 1.39 -11.49 7.46
C ALA A 167 2.25 -11.86 8.68
N GLY A 168 1.62 -12.02 9.85
CA GLY A 168 2.28 -12.45 11.08
C GLY A 168 3.14 -11.39 11.74
N ALA A 169 3.05 -10.13 11.31
CA ALA A 169 3.62 -9.01 12.06
C ALA A 169 2.78 -8.76 13.32
N GLU A 170 3.46 -8.70 14.46
CA GLU A 170 2.85 -8.55 15.77
C GLU A 170 2.89 -7.10 16.27
N GLY A 171 3.89 -6.35 15.80
CA GLY A 171 4.14 -4.95 16.13
C GLY A 171 4.94 -4.23 15.05
N VAL A 172 4.85 -2.90 15.02
CA VAL A 172 5.67 -2.02 14.21
C VAL A 172 6.05 -0.77 15.01
N ARG A 173 7.31 -0.33 14.88
CA ARG A 173 7.80 0.92 15.44
C ARG A 173 8.45 1.78 14.37
N PHE A 174 8.11 3.06 14.37
CA PHE A 174 8.68 4.07 13.48
C PHE A 174 9.38 5.13 14.31
N GLN A 175 10.61 5.48 13.94
CA GLN A 175 11.34 6.57 14.57
C GLN A 175 11.88 7.49 13.50
N ILE A 176 11.77 8.79 13.75
CA ILE A 176 12.11 9.83 12.79
C ILE A 176 13.37 10.55 13.23
N TYR A 177 14.31 10.74 12.31
CA TYR A 177 15.47 11.60 12.55
C TYR A 177 15.23 12.95 11.88
N GLY A 178 15.01 13.98 12.70
CA GLY A 178 14.78 15.37 12.26
C GLY A 178 16.04 16.23 12.18
N GLY A 179 17.22 15.69 12.47
CA GLY A 179 18.51 16.40 12.39
C GLY A 179 19.37 16.29 13.65
N GLU A 180 18.76 16.24 14.83
CA GLU A 180 19.47 16.22 16.12
C GLU A 180 19.25 14.92 16.90
N LYS A 181 18.01 14.44 16.95
CA LYS A 181 17.62 13.25 17.71
C LYS A 181 16.59 12.41 16.97
N TRP A 182 16.42 11.18 17.45
CA TRP A 182 15.34 10.29 17.05
C TRP A 182 14.08 10.60 17.86
N GLU A 183 12.94 10.72 17.18
CA GLU A 183 11.63 11.03 17.75
C GLU A 183 10.65 9.91 17.40
N ASP A 184 9.82 9.51 18.36
CA ASP A 184 8.80 8.47 18.17
C ASP A 184 7.49 9.05 17.63
N ASP A 185 7.17 10.32 17.95
CA ASP A 185 6.07 11.08 17.35
C ASP A 185 6.60 12.16 16.42
N TYR A 186 5.95 12.36 15.28
CA TYR A 186 6.37 13.35 14.30
C TYR A 186 5.20 13.79 13.43
N ALA A 187 5.13 15.08 13.10
CA ALA A 187 4.25 15.59 12.05
C ALA A 187 4.97 16.73 11.32
N GLY A 188 5.11 16.61 10.00
CA GLY A 188 5.81 17.62 9.21
C GLY A 188 6.02 17.24 7.76
N ALA A 189 7.06 17.81 7.16
CA ALA A 189 7.53 17.44 5.82
C ALA A 189 8.20 16.06 5.82
N LEU A 190 8.72 15.63 4.67
CA LEU A 190 9.52 14.40 4.60
C LEU A 190 10.77 14.54 5.49
N PRO A 191 11.00 13.64 6.46
CA PRO A 191 12.12 13.74 7.40
C PRO A 191 13.45 13.38 6.75
N THR A 192 14.57 13.62 7.44
CA THR A 192 15.91 13.24 6.95
C THR A 192 16.11 11.73 6.92
N ALA A 193 15.65 11.03 7.97
CA ALA A 193 15.68 9.57 8.00
C ALA A 193 14.47 9.00 8.73
N LEU A 194 14.11 7.79 8.35
CA LEU A 194 13.16 6.93 9.04
C LEU A 194 13.92 5.70 9.52
N ARG A 195 13.57 5.22 10.71
CA ARG A 195 13.90 3.89 11.19
C ARG A 195 12.61 3.13 11.37
N THR A 196 12.56 1.93 10.81
CA THR A 196 11.41 1.03 10.90
C THR A 196 11.86 -0.25 11.59
N LYS A 197 11.13 -0.64 12.63
CA LYS A 197 11.26 -1.95 13.27
C LYS A 197 9.95 -2.70 13.12
N ILE A 198 10.04 -3.95 12.68
CA ILE A 198 8.89 -4.86 12.58
C ILE A 198 9.15 -6.02 13.52
N PHE A 199 8.18 -6.29 14.39
CA PHE A 199 8.21 -7.36 15.37
C PHE A 199 7.37 -8.53 14.87
N THR A 200 7.93 -9.72 14.90
CA THR A 200 7.27 -10.97 14.50
C THR A 200 7.62 -12.06 15.50
N SER A 201 6.88 -13.17 15.49
CA SER A 201 7.24 -14.36 16.28
C SER A 201 8.62 -14.93 15.97
N ARG A 202 9.22 -14.60 14.81
CA ARG A 202 10.57 -15.02 14.41
C ARG A 202 11.67 -14.06 14.83
N GLY A 203 11.32 -12.94 15.47
CA GLY A 203 12.24 -11.90 15.88
C GLY A 203 11.95 -10.54 15.26
N THR A 204 12.89 -9.61 15.44
CA THR A 204 12.75 -8.21 15.06
C THR A 204 13.58 -7.90 13.82
N TYR A 205 12.94 -7.38 12.79
CA TYR A 205 13.62 -6.79 11.63
C TYR A 205 13.74 -5.28 11.82
N SER A 206 14.93 -4.72 11.58
CA SER A 206 15.19 -3.28 11.71
C SER A 206 15.86 -2.75 10.45
N HIS A 207 15.35 -1.64 9.93
CA HIS A 207 15.92 -0.94 8.79
C HIS A 207 15.93 0.57 9.05
N THR A 208 16.99 1.25 8.63
CA THR A 208 17.09 2.71 8.65
C THR A 208 17.42 3.21 7.26
N GLY A 209 16.58 4.08 6.71
CA GLY A 209 16.80 4.69 5.41
C GLY A 209 16.76 6.21 5.50
N ARG A 210 17.59 6.86 4.68
CA ARG A 210 17.62 8.31 4.53
C ARG A 210 16.80 8.74 3.32
N PHE A 211 16.20 9.93 3.40
CA PHE A 211 15.51 10.55 2.29
C PHE A 211 16.32 11.73 1.76
N PRO A 212 16.94 11.63 0.57
CA PRO A 212 17.82 12.67 0.05
C PRO A 212 17.08 13.97 -0.27
N ASN A 213 15.77 13.89 -0.51
CA ASN A 213 14.88 15.02 -0.82
C ASN A 213 14.14 15.55 0.42
N ALA A 214 14.65 15.30 1.63
CA ALA A 214 14.07 15.85 2.84
C ALA A 214 14.03 17.38 2.76
N ALA A 215 12.87 17.97 3.01
CA ALA A 215 12.77 19.43 3.07
C ALA A 215 13.59 19.89 4.27
N LYS A 216 14.51 20.84 4.06
CA LYS A 216 15.17 21.51 5.18
C LYS A 216 14.08 22.27 5.96
N LYS A 217 14.09 22.11 7.30
CA LYS A 217 13.24 22.89 8.21
C LYS A 217 13.42 24.38 7.96
#